data_AF-A0A0F3IKJ9-F1
#
_entry.id   AF-A0A0F3IKJ9-F1
#
_cell.length_a   1.000
_cell.length_b   1.000
_cell.length_c   1.000
_cell.angle_alpha   90.00
_cell.angle_beta   90.00
_cell.angle_gamma   90.00
#
_symmetry.space_group_name_H-M   'P 1'
#
loop_
_entity.id
_entity.type
_entity.pdbx_description
1 polymer ?
#
loop_
_entity_poly.entity_id
_entity_poly.type
_entity_poly.pdbx_seq_one_letter_code
_entity_poly.pdbx_strand_id
1 'polypeptide(L)' 'MHRWLIEPISPWLKQNHINTLVLVPDGVLRLIPPAALHDGQHYLIESYAVSVSQGLSLSLAPSLQSHEF' A
#
# COMPACT_ATOMS: atom_id res chain seq x y z
N MET A 1 -9.49 10.82 3.68
CA MET A 1 -8.19 10.29 4.17
C MET A 1 -7.19 10.07 3.03
N HIS A 2 -7.58 9.53 1.87
CA HIS A 2 -6.70 9.39 0.70
C HIS A 2 -5.92 10.66 0.34
N ARG A 3 -6.63 11.80 0.23
CA ARG A 3 -6.03 13.11 -0.09
C ARG A 3 -4.87 13.53 0.82
N TRP A 4 -4.92 13.15 2.09
CA TRP A 4 -3.90 13.55 3.05
C TRP A 4 -2.74 12.56 3.15
N LEU A 5 -2.97 11.29 2.83
CA LEU A 5 -1.98 10.21 3.03
C LEU A 5 -1.28 9.76 1.75
N ILE A 6 -2.00 9.71 0.62
CA ILE A 6 -1.53 9.11 -0.63
C ILE A 6 -1.26 10.18 -1.69
N GLU A 7 -2.15 11.16 -1.82
CA GLU A 7 -2.07 12.17 -2.88
C GLU A 7 -0.76 12.98 -2.88
N PRO A 8 -0.18 13.39 -1.74
CA PRO A 8 1.08 14.14 -1.71
C PRO A 8 2.28 13.34 -2.25
N ILE A 9 2.26 12.01 -2.13
CA ILE A 9 3.36 11.13 -2.53
C ILE A 9 3.11 10.42 -3.87
N SER A 10 1.88 10.50 -4.40
CA SER A 10 1.47 9.86 -5.66
C SER A 10 2.38 10.18 -6.86
N PRO A 11 2.85 11.44 -7.07
CA PRO A 11 3.78 11.72 -8.17
C PRO A 11 5.07 10.91 -8.08
N TRP A 12 5.62 10.80 -6.87
CA TRP A 12 6.86 10.05 -6.63
C TRP A 12 6.66 8.54 -6.80
N LEU A 13 5.53 8.00 -6.32
CA LEU A 13 5.17 6.59 -6.51
C LEU A 13 5.07 6.23 -8.00
N LYS A 14 4.44 7.10 -8.80
CA LYS A 14 4.30 6.92 -10.25
C LYS A 14 5.64 7.01 -10.96
N GLN A 15 6.46 8.01 -10.64
CA GLN A 15 7.79 8.20 -11.24
C GLN A 15 8.71 7.00 -11.00
N ASN A 16 8.60 6.35 -9.84
CA ASN A 16 9.42 5.19 -9.46
C ASN A 16 8.76 3.85 -9.80
N HIS A 17 7.63 3.85 -10.52
CA HIS A 17 6.89 2.64 -10.91
C HIS A 17 6.58 1.72 -9.72
N ILE A 18 6.19 2.29 -8.58
CA ILE A 18 5.88 1.52 -7.38
C ILE A 18 4.54 0.81 -7.58
N ASN A 19 4.52 -0.51 -7.36
CA ASN A 19 3.28 -1.31 -7.45
C ASN A 19 2.78 -1.81 -6.09
N THR A 20 3.61 -1.76 -5.04
CA THR A 20 3.27 -2.29 -3.71
C THR A 20 3.50 -1.24 -2.64
N LEU A 21 2.52 -1.07 -1.76
CA LEU A 21 2.56 -0.19 -0.60
C LEU A 21 2.49 -1.03 0.67
N VAL A 22 3.54 -0.97 1.49
CA VAL A 22 3.55 -1.55 2.84
C VAL A 22 3.33 -0.42 3.83
N LEU A 23 2.19 -0.42 4.50
CA LEU A 23 1.85 0.57 5.51
C LEU A 23 2.19 0.04 6.90
N VAL A 24 2.82 0.88 7.72
CA VAL A 24 3.06 0.65 9.14
C VAL A 24 2.28 1.70 9.92
N PRO A 25 0.96 1.52 10.11
CA PRO A 25 0.13 2.51 10.77
C PRO A 25 0.39 2.56 12.28
N ASP A 26 0.48 3.77 12.82
CA ASP A 26 0.60 4.00 14.25
C ASP A 26 -0.70 4.54 14.87
N GLY A 27 -0.94 4.21 16.14
CA GLY A 27 -2.11 4.65 16.89
C GLY A 27 -3.44 4.45 16.17
N VAL A 28 -4.23 5.52 16.04
CA VAL A 28 -5.57 5.52 15.42
C VAL A 28 -5.55 5.11 13.94
N LEU A 29 -4.42 5.26 13.24
CA LEU A 29 -4.31 4.85 11.84
C LEU A 29 -4.45 3.33 11.67
N ARG A 30 -4.22 2.54 12.74
CA ARG A 30 -4.44 1.08 12.72
C ARG A 30 -5.90 0.70 12.50
N LEU A 31 -6.84 1.63 12.73
CA LEU A 31 -8.27 1.43 12.51
C LEU A 31 -8.69 1.80 11.08
N ILE A 32 -7.82 2.43 10.30
CA ILE A 32 -8.15 2.86 8.93
C ILE A 32 -7.81 1.71 7.97
N PRO A 33 -8.78 1.17 7.22
CA PRO A 33 -8.52 0.17 6.19
C PRO A 33 -7.84 0.83 4.98
N PRO A 34 -6.52 0.65 4.75
CA PRO A 34 -5.80 1.41 3.73
C PRO A 34 -6.26 1.04 2.31
N ALA A 35 -6.65 -0.22 2.12
CA ALA A 35 -7.20 -0.71 0.86
C ALA A 35 -8.48 0.05 0.43
N ALA A 36 -9.25 0.56 1.40
CA ALA A 36 -10.49 1.30 1.14
C ALA A 36 -10.27 2.83 1.05
N LEU A 37 -9.03 3.30 1.05
CA LEU A 37 -8.75 4.72 0.80
C LEU A 37 -9.14 5.07 -0.63
N HIS A 38 -10.18 5.87 -0.78
CA HIS A 38 -10.74 6.26 -2.07
C HIS A 38 -10.32 7.67 -2.47
N ASP A 39 -9.88 7.85 -3.70
CA ASP A 39 -9.42 9.14 -4.25
C ASP A 39 -10.54 10.01 -4.81
N GLY A 40 -11.75 9.45 -4.92
CA GLY A 40 -12.91 10.08 -5.54
C GLY A 40 -13.38 9.35 -6.80
N GLN A 41 -12.53 8.50 -7.39
CA GLN A 41 -12.80 7.68 -8.56
C GLN A 41 -12.50 6.19 -8.31
N HIS A 42 -11.38 5.90 -7.64
CA HIS A 42 -10.88 4.56 -7.38
C HIS A 42 -10.43 4.38 -5.92
N TYR A 43 -10.50 3.15 -5.44
CA TYR A 43 -9.90 2.69 -4.19
C TYR A 43 -8.41 2.41 -4.38
N LEU A 44 -7.62 2.60 -3.32
CA LEU A 44 -6.17 2.41 -3.34
C LEU A 44 -5.75 1.01 -3.81
N ILE A 45 -6.53 -0.01 -3.45
CA ILE A 45 -6.28 -1.41 -3.82
C ILE A 45 -6.43 -1.66 -5.33
N GLU A 46 -7.14 -0.80 -6.07
CA GLU A 46 -7.26 -0.91 -7.53
C GLU A 46 -5.97 -0.46 -8.24
N SER A 47 -5.17 0.39 -7.59
CA SER A 47 -3.93 0.94 -8.16
C SER A 47 -2.67 0.28 -7.62
N TYR A 48 -2.69 -0.25 -6.40
CA TYR A 48 -1.51 -0.81 -5.74
C TYR A 48 -1.83 -2.09 -4.97
N ALA A 49 -0.89 -3.02 -4.91
CA ALA A 49 -0.92 -4.07 -3.90
C ALA A 49 -0.68 -3.44 -2.52
N VAL A 50 -1.57 -3.70 -1.56
CA VAL A 50 -1.52 -3.08 -0.23
C VAL A 50 -1.27 -4.15 0.83
N SER A 51 -0.27 -3.92 1.69
CA SER A 51 0.01 -4.73 2.86
C SER A 51 0.10 -3.85 4.11
N VAL A 52 -0.34 -4.38 5.25
CA VAL A 52 -0.29 -3.68 6.55
C VAL A 52 0.60 -4.48 7.48
N SER A 53 1.68 -3.86 7.95
CA SER A 53 2.57 -4.46 8.95
C SER A 53 2.31 -3.87 10.34
N GLN A 54 2.41 -4.71 11.37
CA GLN A 54 2.23 -4.32 12.77
C GLN A 54 3.45 -3.63 13.39
N GLY A 55 4.55 -3.52 12.63
CA GLY A 55 5.80 -2.84 13.00
C GLY A 55 6.78 -2.77 11.83
N LEU A 56 7.90 -2.07 12.00
CA LEU A 56 9.01 -2.04 11.02
C LEU A 56 9.76 -3.39 11.01
N SER A 57 9.09 -4.43 10.55
CA SER A 57 9.69 -5.72 10.23
C SER A 57 9.64 -5.88 8.72
N LEU A 58 10.81 -5.96 8.09
CA LEU A 58 10.92 -6.10 6.64
C LEU A 58 10.51 -7.54 6.27
N SER A 59 9.24 -7.75 5.96
CA SER A 59 8.80 -9.00 5.36
C SER A 59 9.04 -8.89 3.85
N LEU A 60 10.09 -9.54 3.36
CA LEU A 60 10.27 -9.72 1.93
C LEU A 60 9.07 -10.53 1.45
N ALA A 61 8.32 -10.01 0.46
CA ALA A 61 7.29 -10.81 -0.19
C ALA A 61 7.94 -12.12 -0.64
N PRO A 62 7.41 -13.30 -0.27
CA PRO A 62 7.96 -14.55 -0.75
C PRO A 62 8.00 -14.47 -2.27
N SER A 63 9.15 -14.77 -2.86
CA SER A 63 9.23 -14.92 -4.32
C SER A 63 8.14 -15.90 -4.70
N LEU A 64 7.29 -15.50 -5.65
CA LEU A 64 6.37 -16.42 -6.31
C LEU A 64 7.25 -17.43 -7.02
N GLN A 65 7.61 -18.50 -6.31
CA GLN A 65 8.22 -19.67 -6.89
C GLN A 65 7.16 -20.25 -7.81
N SER A 66 7.29 -19.93 -9.11
CA SER A 66 6.77 -20.74 -10.18
C SER A 66 7.25 -22.17 -9.91
N HIS A 67 6.41 -22.93 -9.22
CA HIS A 67 6.50 -24.39 -9.20
C HIS A 67 6.10 -24.83 -10.61
N GLU A 68 7.10 -24.88 -11.49
CA GLU A 68 7.02 -25.64 -12.72
C GLU A 68 6.90 -27.12 -12.33
N PHE A 69 5.94 -27.79 -12.96
CA PHE A 69 5.57 -29.19 -12.72
C PHE A 69 6.72 -30.18 -12.95
#